data_AF-A0A2R6ENX5-F1
#
_entry.id   AF-A0A2R6ENX5-F1
#
_cell.length_a   1.000
_cell.length_b   1.000
_cell.length_c   1.000
_cell.angle_alpha   90.00
_cell.angle_beta   90.00
_cell.angle_gamma   90.00
#
_symmetry.space_group_name_H-M   'P 1'
#
loop_
_entity.id
_entity.type
_entity.pdbx_description
1 polymer ?
#
loop_
_entity_poly.entity_id
_entity_poly.type
_entity_poly.pdbx_seq_one_letter_code
_entity_poly.pdbx_strand_id
1 'polypeptide(L)'
;MRTSPTQTVPGNTTIERRATVVGAGVQTAVFVALYAAGVDLVVTIASVGVGGFVAGWVGRDSDAGYANGLAAATLGVVTSWLGAALFAWVNAAGLAASVRGDIAFLTGVLGLAIVSVFIPVWIVVGAVTGVVGARVPVDPPRLLAG
;
A
#
# COMPACT_ATOMS: atom_id res chain seq x y z
N MET A 1 -24.42 -17.81 40.02
CA MET A 1 -23.43 -16.76 40.36
C MET A 1 -22.61 -16.46 39.12
N ARG A 2 -22.72 -15.23 38.60
CA ARG A 2 -21.94 -14.70 37.49
C ARG A 2 -20.58 -14.28 38.00
N THR A 3 -19.52 -14.84 37.44
CA THR A 3 -18.18 -14.22 37.49
C THR A 3 -17.53 -14.44 36.13
N SER A 4 -17.67 -13.46 35.25
CA SER A 4 -16.79 -13.32 34.09
C SER A 4 -16.01 -12.02 34.25
N PRO A 5 -14.81 -12.03 34.84
CA PRO A 5 -13.88 -10.93 34.74
C PRO A 5 -12.79 -11.31 33.75
N THR A 6 -12.93 -10.90 32.50
CA THR A 6 -11.78 -10.69 31.62
C THR A 6 -12.18 -9.79 30.46
N GLN A 7 -12.09 -8.49 30.69
CA GLN A 7 -11.96 -7.53 29.58
C GLN A 7 -10.55 -6.95 29.65
N THR A 8 -9.58 -7.74 29.20
CA THR A 8 -8.37 -7.18 28.64
C THR A 8 -8.75 -6.64 27.28
N VAL A 9 -9.03 -5.34 27.19
CA VAL A 9 -8.95 -4.63 25.91
C VAL A 9 -7.46 -4.43 25.66
N PRO A 10 -6.81 -5.09 24.68
CA PRO A 10 -5.46 -4.77 24.31
C PRO A 10 -5.50 -3.43 23.57
N GLY A 11 -5.50 -2.34 24.34
CA GLY A 11 -5.53 -0.98 23.85
C GLY A 11 -4.12 -0.47 23.56
N ASN A 12 -3.43 -1.07 22.59
CA ASN A 12 -2.40 -0.38 21.80
C ASN A 12 -1.97 -1.27 20.62
N THR A 13 -2.81 -1.35 19.57
CA THR A 13 -2.37 -1.90 18.28
C THR A 13 -1.27 -1.00 17.73
N THR A 14 -0.03 -1.34 18.03
CA THR A 14 1.11 -0.51 17.67
C THR A 14 1.41 -0.77 16.21
N ILE A 15 1.14 0.21 15.34
CA ILE A 15 1.48 0.11 13.92
C ILE A 15 2.99 -0.10 13.81
N GLU A 16 3.39 -1.22 13.22
CA GLU A 16 4.78 -1.54 12.99
C GLU A 16 5.29 -0.74 11.79
N ARG A 17 5.98 0.37 12.06
CA ARG A 17 6.52 1.28 11.03
C ARG A 17 7.26 0.52 9.92
N ARG A 18 8.05 -0.48 10.29
CA ARG A 18 8.82 -1.32 9.36
C ARG A 18 7.92 -2.09 8.41
N ALA A 19 6.93 -2.82 8.94
CA ALA A 19 5.99 -3.59 8.14
C ALA A 19 5.19 -2.70 7.19
N THR A 20 4.75 -1.53 7.68
CA THR A 20 4.07 -0.50 6.89
C THR A 20 4.92 0.01 5.73
N VAL A 21 6.19 0.35 5.98
CA VAL A 21 7.10 0.87 4.95
C VAL A 21 7.43 -0.20 3.90
N VAL A 22 7.69 -1.44 4.33
CA VAL A 22 7.97 -2.55 3.42
C VAL A 22 6.75 -2.85 2.55
N GLY A 23 5.55 -2.94 3.13
CA GLY A 23 4.31 -3.15 2.38
C GLY A 23 4.06 -2.04 1.36
N ALA A 24 4.16 -0.77 1.78
CA ALA A 24 4.01 0.38 0.89
C ALA A 24 5.04 0.38 -0.25
N GLY A 25 6.29 0.03 0.06
CA GLY A 25 7.37 -0.05 -0.93
C GLY A 25 7.14 -1.14 -1.97
N VAL A 26 6.75 -2.34 -1.55
CA VAL A 26 6.43 -3.45 -2.47
C VAL A 26 5.22 -3.11 -3.33
N GLN A 27 4.16 -2.55 -2.74
CA GLN A 27 3.01 -2.07 -3.52
C GLN A 27 3.43 -1.05 -4.57
N THR A 28 4.25 -0.06 -4.20
CA THR A 28 4.73 0.98 -5.13
C THR A 28 5.52 0.36 -6.28
N ALA A 29 6.42 -0.57 -5.99
CA ALA A 29 7.20 -1.25 -7.01
C ALA A 29 6.30 -2.03 -7.98
N VAL A 30 5.31 -2.77 -7.47
CA VAL A 30 4.35 -3.52 -8.28
C VAL A 30 3.50 -2.57 -9.12
N PHE A 31 2.95 -1.50 -8.51
CA PHE A 31 2.15 -0.50 -9.20
C PHE A 31 2.93 0.12 -10.37
N VAL A 32 4.14 0.61 -10.10
CA VAL A 32 4.96 1.28 -11.13
C VAL A 32 5.34 0.31 -12.24
N ALA A 33 5.65 -0.95 -11.91
CA ALA A 33 5.94 -1.97 -12.92
C ALA A 33 4.73 -2.27 -13.83
N LEU A 34 3.54 -2.42 -13.24
CA LEU A 34 2.30 -2.63 -14.00
C LEU A 34 1.94 -1.42 -14.87
N TYR A 35 2.06 -0.21 -14.30
CA TYR A 35 1.84 1.04 -15.00
C TYR A 35 2.80 1.21 -16.19
N ALA A 36 4.08 0.92 -15.99
CA ALA A 36 5.10 0.98 -17.04
C ALA A 36 4.88 -0.06 -18.14
N ALA A 37 4.35 -1.22 -17.77
CA ALA A 37 3.99 -2.29 -18.72
C ALA A 37 2.70 -2.00 -19.51
N GLY A 38 2.01 -0.88 -19.25
CA GLY A 38 0.74 -0.54 -19.89
C GLY A 38 -0.38 -1.51 -19.53
N VAL A 39 -0.29 -2.16 -18.36
CA VAL A 39 -1.33 -3.04 -17.85
C VAL A 39 -2.56 -2.20 -17.50
N ASP A 40 -3.74 -2.81 -17.65
CA ASP A 40 -5.01 -2.19 -17.32
C ASP A 40 -4.99 -1.48 -15.95
N LEU A 41 -5.61 -0.30 -15.91
CA LEU A 41 -5.56 0.57 -14.73
C LEU A 41 -6.25 -0.07 -13.52
N VAL A 42 -7.30 -0.89 -13.73
CA VAL A 42 -7.99 -1.61 -12.64
C VAL A 42 -7.04 -2.62 -12.01
N VAL A 43 -6.29 -3.37 -12.82
CA VAL A 43 -5.29 -4.33 -12.34
C VAL A 43 -4.14 -3.62 -11.63
N THR A 44 -3.68 -2.49 -12.18
CA THR A 44 -2.63 -1.67 -11.58
C THR A 44 -3.06 -1.13 -10.20
N ILE A 45 -4.31 -0.66 -10.09
CA ILE A 45 -4.91 -0.22 -8.83
C ILE A 45 -5.10 -1.37 -7.83
N ALA A 46 -5.45 -2.57 -8.30
CA ALA A 46 -5.63 -3.74 -7.43
C ALA A 46 -4.36 -4.15 -6.67
N SER A 47 -3.18 -3.67 -7.09
CA SER A 47 -1.89 -3.85 -6.38
C SER A 47 -1.89 -3.37 -4.93
N VAL A 48 -2.86 -2.55 -4.52
CA VAL A 48 -3.08 -2.14 -3.12
C VAL A 48 -3.16 -3.32 -2.16
N GLY A 49 -3.77 -4.42 -2.61
CA GLY A 49 -3.83 -5.65 -1.81
C GLY A 49 -2.46 -6.26 -1.53
N VAL A 50 -1.47 -6.03 -2.39
CA VAL A 50 -0.09 -6.49 -2.20
C VAL A 50 0.55 -5.77 -1.02
N GLY A 51 0.37 -4.45 -0.91
CA GLY A 51 0.95 -3.67 0.18
C GLY A 51 0.36 -4.04 1.53
N GLY A 52 -0.97 -4.18 1.58
CA GLY A 52 -1.67 -4.64 2.77
C GLY A 52 -1.20 -6.03 3.19
N PHE A 53 -1.17 -6.99 2.26
CA PHE A 53 -0.70 -8.34 2.50
C PHE A 53 0.74 -8.40 3.03
N VAL A 54 1.67 -7.71 2.38
CA VAL A 54 3.09 -7.72 2.76
C VAL A 54 3.27 -7.10 4.15
N ALA A 55 2.56 -6.02 4.47
CA ALA A 55 2.63 -5.43 5.80
C ALA A 55 2.05 -6.35 6.89
N GLY A 56 0.98 -7.08 6.57
CA GLY A 56 0.49 -8.14 7.45
C GLY A 56 1.52 -9.25 7.67
N TRP A 57 2.13 -9.72 6.59
CA TRP A 57 3.08 -10.84 6.60
C TRP A 57 4.41 -10.51 7.29
N VAL A 58 4.87 -9.26 7.19
CA VAL A 58 6.11 -8.79 7.82
C VAL A 58 5.88 -8.39 9.29
N GLY A 59 4.65 -8.04 9.67
CA GLY A 59 4.29 -7.70 11.04
C GLY A 59 4.50 -8.88 11.98
N ARG A 60 5.06 -8.63 13.16
CA ARG A 60 5.28 -9.66 14.18
C ARG A 60 4.06 -9.89 15.06
N ASP A 61 3.16 -8.91 15.11
CA ASP A 61 1.89 -9.00 15.84
C ASP A 61 0.72 -9.27 14.88
N SER A 62 0.13 -10.47 14.99
CA SER A 62 -1.02 -10.89 14.19
C SER A 62 -2.27 -10.05 14.45
N ASP A 63 -2.39 -9.50 15.67
CA ASP A 63 -3.53 -8.68 16.06
C ASP A 63 -3.42 -7.26 15.46
N ALA A 64 -2.22 -6.85 15.06
CA ALA A 64 -1.95 -5.60 14.35
C ALA A 64 -2.07 -5.67 12.82
N GLY A 65 -2.30 -6.86 12.24
CA GLY A 65 -2.37 -7.07 10.79
C GLY A 65 -3.36 -6.15 10.06
N TYR A 66 -4.50 -5.83 10.70
CA TYR A 66 -5.47 -4.86 10.19
C TYR A 66 -4.88 -3.45 10.07
N ALA A 67 -4.27 -2.96 11.16
CA ALA A 67 -3.75 -1.59 11.23
C ALA A 67 -2.51 -1.41 10.36
N ASN A 68 -1.63 -2.41 10.32
CA ASN A 68 -0.46 -2.45 9.45
C ASN A 68 -0.87 -2.50 7.98
N GLY A 69 -1.84 -3.34 7.63
CA GLY A 69 -2.34 -3.45 6.25
C GLY A 69 -2.98 -2.15 5.75
N LEU A 70 -3.78 -1.50 6.59
CA LEU A 70 -4.39 -0.20 6.31
C LEU A 70 -3.33 0.90 6.09
N ALA A 71 -2.37 1.01 7.02
CA ALA A 71 -1.33 2.03 6.95
C ALA A 71 -0.44 1.83 5.72
N ALA A 72 -0.08 0.58 5.43
CA ALA A 72 0.73 0.22 4.27
C ALA A 72 0.02 0.50 2.95
N ALA A 73 -1.25 0.12 2.84
CA ALA A 73 -2.07 0.46 1.69
C ALA A 73 -2.11 1.98 1.50
N THR A 74 -2.50 2.74 2.52
CA THR A 74 -2.60 4.21 2.41
C THR A 74 -1.30 4.86 1.97
N LEU A 75 -0.17 4.48 2.59
CA LEU A 75 1.14 5.00 2.23
C LEU A 75 1.57 4.55 0.83
N GLY A 76 1.34 3.28 0.50
CA GLY A 76 1.65 2.66 -0.79
C GLY A 76 0.92 3.34 -1.94
N VAL A 77 -0.30 3.82 -1.73
CA VAL A 77 -1.11 4.52 -2.72
C VAL A 77 -0.52 5.87 -3.08
N VAL A 78 -0.22 6.66 -2.05
CA VAL A 78 0.38 7.98 -2.24
C VAL A 78 1.72 7.84 -2.96
N THR A 79 2.55 6.90 -2.52
CA THR A 79 3.87 6.65 -3.11
C THR A 79 3.80 6.06 -4.52
N SER A 80 2.80 5.23 -4.83
CA SER A 80 2.52 4.71 -6.17
C SER A 80 2.23 5.83 -7.18
N TRP A 81 1.38 6.78 -6.82
CA TRP A 81 1.05 7.90 -7.70
C TRP A 81 2.20 8.90 -7.88
N LEU A 82 2.99 9.12 -6.83
CA LEU A 82 4.25 9.86 -6.97
C LEU A 82 5.22 9.13 -7.92
N GLY A 83 5.31 7.80 -7.80
CA GLY A 83 6.08 6.96 -8.71
C GLY A 83 5.60 7.06 -10.17
N ALA A 84 4.28 7.05 -10.39
CA ALA A 84 3.68 7.20 -11.72
C ALA A 84 3.96 8.58 -12.34
N ALA A 85 3.81 9.64 -11.55
CA ALA A 85 4.11 11.01 -12.00
C ALA A 85 5.59 11.17 -12.35
N LEU A 86 6.49 10.62 -11.51
CA LEU A 86 7.92 10.60 -11.79
C LEU A 86 8.24 9.77 -13.04
N PHE A 87 7.62 8.61 -13.20
CA PHE A 87 7.77 7.77 -14.38
C PHE A 87 7.33 8.51 -15.65
N ALA A 88 6.18 9.19 -15.62
CA ALA A 88 5.69 9.99 -16.74
C ALA A 88 6.66 11.13 -17.07
N TRP A 89 7.18 11.84 -16.06
CA TRP A 89 8.19 12.90 -16.23
C TRP A 89 9.48 12.39 -16.89
N VAL A 90 9.97 11.22 -16.47
CA VAL A 90 11.21 10.61 -17.00
C VAL A 90 11.00 10.13 -18.44
N ASN A 91 9.87 9.51 -18.75
CA ASN A 91 9.56 9.04 -20.11
C ASN A 91 9.29 10.18 -21.09
N ALA A 92 8.93 11.36 -20.59
CA ALA A 92 8.77 12.57 -21.39
C ALA A 92 10.10 13.33 -21.62
N ALA A 93 11.26 12.70 -21.47
CA ALA A 93 12.58 13.37 -21.54
C ALA A 93 12.85 14.10 -22.87
N GLY A 94 12.20 13.70 -23.96
CA GLY A 94 12.29 14.38 -25.26
C GLY A 94 11.50 15.70 -25.37
N LEU A 95 10.69 16.04 -24.36
CA LEU A 95 9.86 17.25 -24.34
C LEU A 95 10.50 18.37 -23.52
N ALA A 96 10.04 19.60 -23.75
CA ALA A 96 10.42 20.75 -22.94
C ALA A 96 10.06 20.53 -21.45
N ALA A 97 10.86 21.07 -20.53
CA ALA A 97 10.70 20.87 -19.10
C ALA A 97 9.32 21.32 -18.58
N SER A 98 8.74 22.38 -19.15
CA SER A 98 7.37 22.83 -18.83
C SER A 98 6.33 21.77 -19.18
N VAL A 99 6.41 21.20 -20.38
CA VAL A 99 5.48 20.15 -20.85
C VAL A 99 5.62 18.87 -20.03
N ARG A 100 6.85 18.50 -19.62
CA ARG A 100 7.09 17.38 -18.70
C ARG A 100 6.41 17.61 -17.36
N GLY A 101 6.42 18.85 -16.87
CA GLY A 101 5.73 19.26 -15.66
C GLY A 101 4.23 19.17 -15.77
N ASP A 102 3.66 19.62 -16.89
CA ASP A 102 2.22 19.50 -17.13
C ASP A 102 1.80 18.03 -17.14
N ILE A 103 2.56 17.15 -17.82
CA ILE A 103 2.28 15.71 -17.86
C ILE A 103 2.34 15.09 -16.46
N ALA A 104 3.40 15.36 -15.70
CA ALA A 104 3.56 14.81 -14.35
C ALA A 104 2.48 15.33 -13.40
N PHE A 105 2.13 16.61 -13.50
CA PHE A 105 1.07 17.24 -12.74
C PHE A 105 -0.29 16.63 -13.06
N LEU A 106 -0.65 16.53 -14.35
CA LEU A 106 -1.91 15.91 -14.79
C LEU A 106 -1.99 14.44 -14.37
N THR A 107 -0.88 13.70 -14.42
CA THR A 107 -0.79 12.31 -13.93
C THR A 107 -1.08 12.26 -12.42
N GLY A 108 -0.49 13.17 -11.64
CA GLY A 108 -0.74 13.29 -10.20
C GLY A 108 -2.19 13.67 -9.87
N VAL A 109 -2.78 14.63 -10.60
CA VAL A 109 -4.17 15.07 -10.40
C VAL A 109 -5.16 13.95 -10.74
N LEU A 110 -4.95 13.24 -11.86
CA LEU A 110 -5.74 12.06 -12.21
C LEU A 110 -5.64 11.00 -11.12
N GLY A 111 -4.42 10.77 -10.63
CA GLY A 111 -4.17 9.86 -9.53
C GLY A 111 -4.93 10.20 -8.27
N LEU A 112 -4.87 11.47 -7.84
CA LEU A 112 -5.62 11.96 -6.69
C LEU A 112 -7.14 11.78 -6.87
N ALA A 113 -7.68 12.09 -8.05
CA ALA A 113 -9.10 11.91 -8.32
C ALA A 113 -9.53 10.44 -8.18
N ILE A 114 -8.74 9.51 -8.73
CA ILE A 114 -8.98 8.07 -8.59
C ILE A 114 -8.90 7.66 -7.12
N VAL A 115 -7.85 8.06 -6.41
CA VAL A 115 -7.69 7.75 -4.99
C VAL A 115 -8.90 8.23 -4.22
N SER A 116 -9.30 9.50 -4.37
CA SER A 116 -10.43 10.08 -3.64
C SER A 116 -11.75 9.32 -3.84
N VAL A 117 -12.02 8.83 -5.05
CA VAL A 117 -13.24 8.05 -5.34
C VAL A 117 -13.21 6.67 -4.67
N PHE A 118 -12.03 6.04 -4.62
CA PHE A 118 -11.92 4.66 -4.17
C PHE A 118 -11.30 4.46 -2.78
N ILE A 119 -10.97 5.54 -2.04
CA ILE A 119 -10.44 5.48 -0.65
C ILE A 119 -11.14 4.41 0.20
N PRO A 120 -12.49 4.34 0.29
CA PRO A 120 -13.15 3.36 1.16
C PRO A 120 -12.84 1.92 0.78
N VAL A 121 -12.79 1.63 -0.52
CA VAL A 121 -12.47 0.30 -1.04
C VAL A 121 -11.03 -0.08 -0.70
N TRP A 122 -10.10 0.87 -0.80
CA TRP A 122 -8.67 0.60 -0.66
C TRP A 122 -8.30 0.40 0.81
N ILE A 123 -8.95 1.13 1.71
CA ILE A 123 -8.92 0.93 3.16
C ILE A 123 -9.34 -0.50 3.50
N VAL A 124 -10.49 -0.95 2.98
CA VAL A 124 -11.01 -2.29 3.25
C VAL A 124 -10.10 -3.37 2.68
N VAL A 125 -9.68 -3.24 1.42
CA VAL A 125 -8.78 -4.21 0.78
C VAL A 125 -7.44 -4.29 1.52
N GLY A 126 -6.82 -3.15 1.83
CA GLY A 126 -5.56 -3.10 2.57
C GLY A 126 -5.65 -3.74 3.95
N ALA A 127 -6.73 -3.45 4.68
CA ALA A 127 -6.99 -4.04 5.98
C ALA A 127 -7.22 -5.56 5.91
N VAL A 128 -8.08 -6.02 5.00
CA VAL A 128 -8.39 -7.45 4.83
C VAL A 128 -7.15 -8.22 4.41
N THR A 129 -6.42 -7.72 3.42
CA THR A 129 -5.18 -8.35 2.96
C THR A 129 -4.10 -8.36 4.03
N GLY A 130 -4.01 -7.33 4.87
CA GLY A 130 -3.13 -7.32 6.05
C GLY A 130 -3.48 -8.39 7.08
N VAL A 131 -4.76 -8.62 7.37
CA VAL A 131 -5.18 -9.73 8.23
C VAL A 131 -4.82 -11.09 7.61
N VAL A 132 -5.00 -11.24 6.29
CA VAL A 132 -4.62 -12.47 5.59
C VAL A 132 -3.11 -12.71 5.67
N GLY A 133 -2.30 -11.68 5.38
CA GLY A 133 -0.84 -11.75 5.43
C GLY A 133 -0.32 -12.13 6.82
N ALA A 134 -0.91 -11.55 7.87
CA ALA A 134 -0.54 -11.84 9.26
C ALA A 134 -0.83 -13.28 9.71
N ARG A 135 -1.66 -14.03 8.95
CA ARG A 135 -2.02 -15.43 9.24
C ARG A 135 -1.24 -16.43 8.38
N VAL A 136 -0.33 -15.96 7.54
CA VAL A 136 0.49 -16.83 6.69
C VAL A 136 1.53 -17.54 7.56
N PRO A 137 1.55 -18.89 7.61
CA PRO A 137 2.38 -19.67 8.55
C PRO A 137 3.84 -19.86 8.08
N VAL A 138 4.32 -19.01 7.17
CA VAL A 138 5.70 -19.04 6.67
C VAL A 138 6.39 -17.73 6.97
N ASP A 139 7.66 -17.79 7.35
CA ASP A 139 8.44 -16.59 7.62
C ASP A 139 8.58 -15.74 6.35
N PRO A 140 8.52 -14.39 6.48
CA PRO A 140 8.80 -13.52 5.35
C PRO A 140 10.25 -13.74 4.86
N PRO A 141 10.51 -13.60 3.55
CA PRO A 141 11.84 -13.73 2.97
C PRO A 141 12.86 -12.90 3.75
N ARG A 142 14.08 -13.41 3.93
CA ARG A 142 15.13 -12.71 4.70
C ARG A 142 15.42 -11.29 4.18
N LEU A 143 15.18 -11.05 2.88
CA LEU A 143 15.26 -9.72 2.24
C LEU A 143 14.25 -8.72 2.80
N LEU A 144 13.13 -9.19 3.34
CA LEU A 144 12.10 -8.43 4.04
C LEU A 144 12.23 -8.54 5.56
N ALA A 145 13.30 -9.16 6.09
CA ALA A 145 13.54 -9.41 7.53
C ALA A 145 14.66 -8.52 8.14
N GLY A 146 15.41 -7.79 7.31
CA GLY A 146 16.42 -6.79 7.71
C GLY A 146 15.86 -5.49 8.29
#